data_AF-A1C4C2-F1
#
_entry.id   AF-A1C4C2-F1
#
_cell.length_a   1.000
_cell.length_b   1.000
_cell.length_c   1.000
_cell.angle_alpha   90.00
_cell.angle_beta   90.00
_cell.angle_gamma   90.00
#
_symmetry.space_group_name_H-M   'P 1'
#
loop_
_entity.id
_entity.type
_entity.pdbx_description
1 polymer ?
#
loop_
_entity_poly.entity_id
_entity_poly.type
_entity_poly.pdbx_seq_one_letter_code
_entity_poly.pdbx_strand_id
1 'polypeptide(L)'
;MDIPSTELPKSSIPYTKGWKFTVNSHIPPRPTLVTKNCCRNFEVGRNERSQFSPAQRCLRNPPLLGEQGSHILNLEVLELLKVGDGCNAQVFTVRVDNPECTESNANLVAKIYDPLYFDDEEGYLNPFLCVDKHYTHEVHAYGVLSDLQGVLVPRFYGSYSLDLLVEDSAKRTVRLILIEYLPGISMQQAIPKDFPQRTRQQIMKSVIEFESEVYKRDILLTDLHPRNVMMVDQGQRKLVFYDFAGALFGRRRDDPIAVEFNLFLGQYISPLLRWDTTMAMEFGEWIDWDWDSWVKEEFAHTSANITQEMREMYC
;
A
#
# COMPACT_ATOMS: atom_id res chain seq x y z
N MET A 1 -23.13 -3.47 -17.27
CA MET A 1 -22.22 -2.62 -16.50
C MET A 1 -23.09 -1.84 -15.55
N ASP A 2 -22.79 -1.89 -14.26
CA ASP A 2 -23.56 -1.15 -13.26
C ASP A 2 -23.18 0.33 -13.32
N ILE A 3 -24.01 1.19 -12.73
CA ILE A 3 -23.72 2.63 -12.59
C ILE A 3 -22.39 2.79 -11.85
N PRO A 4 -21.43 3.62 -12.32
CA PRO A 4 -20.16 3.87 -11.63
C PRO A 4 -20.36 4.29 -10.17
N SER A 5 -19.46 3.87 -9.27
CA SER A 5 -19.55 4.22 -7.84
C SER A 5 -19.63 5.73 -7.63
N THR A 6 -18.94 6.52 -8.45
CA THR A 6 -18.83 7.98 -8.37
C THR A 6 -20.10 8.73 -8.75
N GLU A 7 -21.07 8.04 -9.37
CA GLU A 7 -22.38 8.60 -9.73
C GLU A 7 -23.46 8.24 -8.70
N LEU A 8 -23.16 7.37 -7.73
CA LEU A 8 -24.10 7.02 -6.68
C LEU A 8 -24.25 8.17 -5.66
N PRO A 9 -25.46 8.40 -5.12
CA PRO A 9 -25.66 9.45 -4.13
C PRO A 9 -24.91 9.11 -2.84
N LYS A 10 -23.94 9.96 -2.49
CA LYS A 10 -23.09 9.86 -1.30
C LYS A 10 -23.07 11.17 -0.53
N SER A 11 -22.82 11.09 0.77
CA SER A 11 -22.56 12.27 1.58
C SER A 11 -21.24 12.94 1.17
N SER A 12 -21.15 14.25 1.41
CA SER A 12 -19.94 15.04 1.14
C SER A 12 -18.73 14.46 1.87
N ILE A 13 -17.58 14.47 1.19
CA ILE A 13 -16.33 13.97 1.75
C ILE A 13 -15.95 14.78 3.01
N PRO A 14 -15.80 14.14 4.18
CA PRO A 14 -15.56 14.85 5.44
C PRO A 14 -14.11 15.35 5.57
N TYR A 15 -13.19 14.77 4.80
CA TYR A 15 -11.75 15.02 4.85
C TYR A 15 -11.40 16.38 4.24
N THR A 16 -11.52 17.44 5.04
CA THR A 16 -11.27 18.83 4.61
C THR A 16 -10.17 19.46 5.44
N LYS A 17 -9.45 20.43 4.88
CA LYS A 17 -8.38 21.15 5.58
C LYS A 17 -8.92 21.85 6.83
N GLY A 18 -8.21 21.71 7.96
CA GLY A 18 -8.61 22.22 9.27
C GLY A 18 -9.62 21.33 10.00
N TRP A 19 -10.09 20.23 9.40
CA TRP A 19 -10.97 19.29 10.07
C TRP A 19 -10.23 18.60 11.22
N LYS A 20 -10.86 18.59 12.40
CA LYS A 20 -10.36 17.93 13.60
C LYS A 20 -11.18 16.68 13.90
N PHE A 21 -10.50 15.59 14.22
CA PHE A 21 -11.14 14.32 14.52
C PHE A 21 -10.33 13.51 15.52
N THR A 22 -11.03 12.62 16.21
CA THR A 22 -10.45 11.74 17.23
C THR A 22 -10.39 10.33 16.70
N VAL A 23 -9.24 9.68 16.85
CA VAL A 23 -9.02 8.30 16.43
C VAL A 23 -8.62 7.43 17.61
N ASN A 24 -9.07 6.18 17.59
CA ASN A 24 -8.76 5.19 18.61
C ASN A 24 -7.76 4.18 18.04
N SER A 25 -6.68 3.90 18.77
CA SER A 25 -5.71 2.88 18.41
C SER A 25 -6.41 1.55 18.14
N HIS A 26 -5.94 0.83 17.14
CA HIS A 26 -6.52 -0.43 16.73
C HIS A 26 -5.44 -1.38 16.25
N ILE A 27 -5.45 -2.59 16.79
CA ILE A 27 -4.58 -3.68 16.37
C ILE A 27 -5.37 -4.50 15.35
N PRO A 28 -4.94 -4.52 14.08
CA PRO A 28 -5.67 -5.28 13.07
C PRO A 28 -5.65 -6.79 13.37
N PRO A 29 -6.63 -7.54 12.87
CA PRO A 29 -6.48 -8.99 12.77
C PRO A 29 -5.33 -9.34 11.81
N ARG A 30 -5.01 -10.63 11.70
CA ARG A 30 -4.05 -11.12 10.68
C ARG A 30 -4.50 -10.69 9.27
N PRO A 31 -3.55 -10.50 8.32
CA PRO A 31 -3.88 -10.25 6.92
C PRO A 31 -4.95 -11.21 6.40
N THR A 32 -5.92 -10.67 5.67
CA THR A 32 -6.95 -11.48 5.04
C THR A 32 -6.34 -12.41 3.99
N LEU A 33 -6.94 -13.58 3.78
CA LEU A 33 -6.48 -14.48 2.71
C LEU A 33 -6.61 -13.82 1.34
N VAL A 34 -5.58 -13.91 0.51
CA VAL A 34 -5.57 -13.41 -0.87
C VAL A 34 -5.72 -14.57 -1.84
N THR A 35 -6.95 -14.93 -2.15
CA THR A 35 -7.28 -15.91 -3.19
C THR A 35 -7.66 -15.23 -4.51
N LYS A 36 -7.78 -16.02 -5.58
CA LYS A 36 -8.36 -15.55 -6.85
C LYS A 36 -9.74 -14.97 -6.61
N ASN A 37 -9.97 -13.74 -7.05
CA ASN A 37 -11.23 -13.03 -6.90
C ASN A 37 -11.63 -12.72 -5.44
N CYS A 38 -10.71 -12.72 -4.47
CA CYS A 38 -11.02 -12.44 -3.06
C CYS A 38 -11.72 -11.09 -2.81
N CYS A 39 -11.48 -10.09 -3.66
CA CYS A 39 -12.14 -8.79 -3.60
C CYS A 39 -13.27 -8.61 -4.62
N ARG A 40 -13.60 -9.64 -5.41
CA ARG A 40 -14.62 -9.54 -6.46
C ARG A 40 -16.02 -9.44 -5.84
N ASN A 41 -16.84 -8.56 -6.37
CA ASN A 41 -18.23 -8.45 -6.00
C ASN A 41 -19.07 -9.54 -6.68
N PHE A 42 -19.36 -10.60 -5.94
CA PHE A 42 -20.23 -11.68 -6.42
C PHE A 42 -21.72 -11.29 -6.32
N GLU A 43 -22.59 -12.22 -6.69
CA GLU A 43 -24.05 -11.99 -6.78
C GLU A 43 -24.63 -11.37 -5.51
N VAL A 44 -24.25 -11.85 -4.32
CA VAL A 44 -24.75 -11.33 -3.04
C VAL A 44 -24.41 -9.84 -2.86
N GLY A 45 -23.14 -9.46 -3.11
CA GLY A 45 -22.73 -8.07 -2.92
C GLY A 45 -23.22 -7.14 -4.04
N ARG A 46 -23.45 -7.65 -5.27
CA ARG A 46 -24.16 -6.90 -6.33
C ARG A 46 -25.64 -6.70 -6.00
N ASN A 47 -26.30 -7.71 -5.44
CA ASN A 47 -27.69 -7.59 -4.98
C ASN A 47 -27.80 -6.60 -3.81
N GLU A 48 -26.84 -6.59 -2.88
CA GLU A 48 -26.78 -5.57 -1.83
C GLU A 48 -26.60 -4.16 -2.43
N ARG A 49 -25.68 -4.01 -3.41
CA ARG A 49 -25.41 -2.76 -4.11
C ARG A 49 -26.63 -2.17 -4.81
N SER A 50 -27.51 -3.01 -5.37
CA SER A 50 -28.72 -2.55 -6.05
C SER A 50 -29.87 -2.22 -5.10
N GLN A 51 -29.86 -2.75 -3.88
CA GLN A 51 -30.94 -2.59 -2.90
C GLN A 51 -30.69 -1.45 -1.90
N PHE A 52 -29.43 -1.14 -1.59
CA PHE A 52 -29.06 -0.24 -0.49
C PHE A 52 -28.22 0.94 -0.98
N SER A 53 -28.40 2.11 -0.37
CA SER A 53 -27.52 3.25 -0.62
C SER A 53 -26.08 2.95 -0.17
N PRO A 54 -25.06 3.63 -0.74
CA PRO A 54 -23.67 3.44 -0.31
C PRO A 54 -23.47 3.59 1.21
N ALA A 55 -24.16 4.56 1.82
CA ALA A 55 -24.12 4.78 3.26
C ALA A 55 -24.73 3.62 4.07
N GLN A 56 -25.89 3.10 3.63
CA GLN A 56 -26.52 1.93 4.28
C GLN A 56 -25.64 0.68 4.19
N ARG A 57 -24.93 0.49 3.07
CA ARG A 57 -23.98 -0.62 2.90
C ARG A 57 -22.80 -0.51 3.88
N CYS A 58 -22.28 0.70 4.12
CA CYS A 58 -21.24 0.94 5.12
C CYS A 58 -21.69 0.61 6.54
N LEU A 59 -22.97 0.82 6.87
CA LEU A 59 -23.51 0.46 8.18
C LEU A 59 -23.71 -1.06 8.34
N ARG A 60 -23.99 -1.77 7.24
CA ARG A 60 -24.20 -3.22 7.21
C ARG A 60 -22.90 -4.02 7.17
N ASN A 61 -21.85 -3.43 6.62
CA ASN A 61 -20.54 -4.06 6.43
C ASN A 61 -19.48 -3.28 7.24
N PRO A 62 -19.48 -3.38 8.58
CA PRO A 62 -18.43 -2.78 9.39
C PRO A 62 -17.06 -3.41 9.05
N PRO A 63 -15.95 -2.67 9.18
CA PRO A 63 -14.61 -3.21 8.93
C PRO A 63 -14.32 -4.43 9.81
N LEU A 64 -13.40 -5.28 9.37
CA LEU A 64 -12.98 -6.45 10.14
C LEU A 64 -12.66 -6.10 11.59
N LEU A 65 -13.15 -6.93 12.51
CA LEU A 65 -12.85 -6.81 13.93
C LEU A 65 -11.36 -7.06 14.17
N GLY A 66 -10.79 -6.27 15.07
CA GLY A 66 -9.47 -6.45 15.64
C GLY A 66 -9.53 -6.15 17.13
N GLU A 67 -8.40 -5.81 17.74
CA GLU A 67 -8.36 -5.43 19.15
C GLU A 67 -8.32 -3.91 19.27
N GLN A 68 -9.13 -3.36 20.17
CA GLN A 68 -9.09 -1.93 20.47
C GLN A 68 -7.85 -1.63 21.32
N GLY A 69 -6.99 -0.75 20.82
CA GLY A 69 -5.85 -0.26 21.57
C GLY A 69 -6.26 0.75 22.64
N SER A 70 -5.34 1.06 23.55
CA SER A 70 -5.57 1.97 24.68
C SER A 70 -5.36 3.45 24.34
N HIS A 71 -4.76 3.77 23.19
CA HIS A 71 -4.38 5.14 22.85
C HIS A 71 -5.47 5.86 22.04
N ILE A 72 -5.69 7.12 22.36
CA ILE A 72 -6.60 8.02 21.64
C ILE A 72 -5.77 9.20 21.14
N LEU A 73 -5.88 9.53 19.85
CA LEU A 73 -5.22 10.68 19.26
C LEU A 73 -6.24 11.67 18.72
N ASN A 74 -5.96 12.96 18.92
CA ASN A 74 -6.67 14.04 18.27
C ASN A 74 -5.81 14.53 17.10
N LEU A 75 -6.41 14.55 15.91
CA LEU A 75 -5.73 14.87 14.66
C LEU A 75 -6.40 16.07 14.01
N GLU A 76 -5.59 16.94 13.39
CA GLU A 76 -6.04 18.04 12.56
C GLU A 76 -5.50 17.89 11.14
N VAL A 77 -6.37 17.94 10.13
CA VAL A 77 -5.98 17.89 8.71
C VAL A 77 -5.26 19.16 8.29
N LEU A 78 -4.05 19.04 7.76
CA LEU A 78 -3.25 20.18 7.31
C LEU A 78 -3.34 20.40 5.79
N GLU A 79 -3.11 19.34 5.00
CA GLU A 79 -3.12 19.40 3.53
C GLU A 79 -3.67 18.10 2.93
N LEU A 80 -4.41 18.21 1.83
CA LEU A 80 -4.98 17.07 1.13
C LEU A 80 -3.99 16.59 0.06
N LEU A 81 -3.58 15.32 0.12
CA LEU A 81 -2.64 14.74 -0.85
C LEU A 81 -3.39 13.99 -1.96
N LYS A 82 -4.33 13.12 -1.57
CA LYS A 82 -5.21 12.36 -2.47
C LYS A 82 -6.53 12.10 -1.76
N VAL A 83 -7.51 12.96 -1.98
CA VAL A 83 -8.84 12.87 -1.37
C VAL A 83 -9.88 13.07 -2.46
N GLY A 84 -10.89 12.22 -2.50
CA GLY A 84 -11.88 12.24 -3.58
C GLY A 84 -12.74 10.99 -3.61
N ASP A 85 -13.86 11.10 -4.31
CA ASP A 85 -14.65 9.94 -4.67
C ASP A 85 -13.94 9.15 -5.78
N GLY A 86 -14.04 7.82 -5.75
CA GLY A 86 -13.27 6.92 -6.60
C GLY A 86 -11.79 6.79 -6.19
N CYS A 87 -11.43 7.16 -4.96
CA CYS A 87 -10.08 6.95 -4.44
C CYS A 87 -10.04 5.72 -3.53
N ASN A 88 -9.15 4.75 -3.84
CA ASN A 88 -8.98 3.52 -3.06
C ASN A 88 -8.62 3.76 -1.57
N ALA A 89 -7.99 4.89 -1.28
CA ALA A 89 -7.76 5.39 0.07
C ALA A 89 -7.72 6.93 0.03
N GLN A 90 -8.06 7.55 1.16
CA GLN A 90 -8.04 9.00 1.36
C GLN A 90 -6.77 9.37 2.11
N VAL A 91 -5.92 10.18 1.49
CA VAL A 91 -4.57 10.48 1.96
C VAL A 91 -4.39 11.97 2.17
N PHE A 92 -3.97 12.36 3.36
CA PHE A 92 -3.75 13.76 3.72
C PHE A 92 -2.76 13.87 4.88
N THR A 93 -2.14 15.04 5.04
CA THR A 93 -1.25 15.32 6.16
C THR A 93 -2.04 15.73 7.39
N VAL A 94 -1.56 15.33 8.56
CA VAL A 94 -2.18 15.64 9.85
C VAL A 94 -1.15 16.13 10.86
N ARG A 95 -1.61 16.95 11.80
CA ARG A 95 -0.90 17.24 13.05
C ARG A 95 -1.57 16.47 14.19
N VAL A 96 -0.75 15.91 15.09
CA VAL A 96 -1.23 15.33 16.35
C VAL A 96 -1.32 16.45 17.38
N ASP A 97 -2.53 16.70 17.90
CA ASP A 97 -2.79 17.80 18.85
C ASP A 97 -2.29 17.47 20.28
N ASN A 98 -1.87 16.23 20.57
CA ASN A 98 -1.43 15.80 21.91
C ASN A 98 0.07 15.41 21.94
N PRO A 99 0.95 16.26 22.52
CA PRO A 99 2.40 16.08 22.47
C PRO A 99 2.96 14.97 23.39
N GLU A 100 2.17 14.40 24.31
CA GLU A 100 2.64 13.33 25.21
C GLU A 100 2.92 11.99 24.49
N CYS A 101 2.37 11.78 23.28
CA CYS A 101 2.54 10.54 22.51
C CYS A 101 3.50 10.65 21.32
N THR A 102 4.04 11.84 21.01
CA THR A 102 4.94 12.03 19.88
C THR A 102 6.04 13.02 20.25
N GLU A 103 7.31 12.59 20.21
CA GLU A 103 8.48 13.43 20.56
C GLU A 103 8.68 14.66 19.64
N SER A 104 7.79 14.91 18.69
CA SER A 104 7.87 16.07 17.81
C SER A 104 6.48 16.50 17.35
N ASN A 105 6.32 17.81 17.11
CA ASN A 105 5.25 18.40 16.30
C ASN A 105 5.34 17.94 14.83
N ALA A 106 5.53 16.63 14.60
CA ALA A 106 5.74 16.07 13.29
C ALA A 106 4.41 16.06 12.52
N ASN A 107 4.46 16.60 11.32
CA ASN A 107 3.41 16.37 10.34
C ASN A 107 3.47 14.90 9.94
N LEU A 108 2.36 14.19 10.11
CA LEU A 108 2.22 12.80 9.70
C LEU A 108 1.35 12.73 8.44
N VAL A 109 1.36 11.59 7.76
CA VAL A 109 0.40 11.26 6.72
C VAL A 109 -0.62 10.30 7.30
N ALA A 110 -1.89 10.67 7.20
CA ALA A 110 -3.02 9.78 7.45
C ALA A 110 -3.48 9.16 6.12
N LYS A 111 -3.57 7.84 6.08
CA LYS A 111 -4.19 7.07 4.97
C LYS A 111 -5.42 6.35 5.52
N ILE A 112 -6.59 6.77 5.06
CA ILE A 112 -7.90 6.26 5.51
C ILE A 112 -8.48 5.34 4.43
N TYR A 113 -8.91 4.14 4.85
CA TYR A 113 -9.56 3.17 3.99
C TYR A 113 -11.08 3.30 4.19
N ASP A 114 -11.69 4.21 3.42
CA ASP A 114 -13.11 4.51 3.48
C ASP A 114 -13.86 3.83 2.31
N PRO A 115 -14.64 2.76 2.56
CA PRO A 115 -15.33 2.04 1.49
C PRO A 115 -16.43 2.89 0.83
N LEU A 116 -16.88 3.99 1.45
CA LEU A 116 -17.91 4.87 0.88
C LEU A 116 -17.43 5.57 -0.39
N TYR A 117 -16.13 5.92 -0.45
CA TYR A 117 -15.51 6.67 -1.55
C TYR A 117 -14.57 5.82 -2.40
N PHE A 118 -14.59 4.50 -2.20
CA PHE A 118 -13.78 3.54 -2.94
C PHE A 118 -14.31 3.35 -4.37
N ASP A 119 -13.40 3.25 -5.34
CA ASP A 119 -13.78 2.94 -6.72
C ASP A 119 -14.08 1.45 -6.87
N ASP A 120 -15.36 1.11 -7.03
CA ASP A 120 -15.80 -0.28 -7.16
C ASP A 120 -15.73 -0.86 -8.58
N GLU A 121 -15.12 -0.15 -9.54
CA GLU A 121 -14.98 -0.56 -10.95
C GLU A 121 -16.33 -1.01 -11.54
N GLU A 122 -17.30 -0.09 -11.55
CA GLU A 122 -18.68 -0.34 -11.97
C GLU A 122 -19.31 -1.56 -11.27
N GLY A 123 -19.08 -1.69 -9.96
CA GLY A 123 -19.57 -2.78 -9.12
C GLY A 123 -18.85 -4.11 -9.31
N TYR A 124 -17.73 -4.17 -10.04
CA TYR A 124 -16.90 -5.36 -10.18
C TYR A 124 -16.19 -5.74 -8.87
N LEU A 125 -15.72 -4.74 -8.12
CA LEU A 125 -15.04 -4.90 -6.83
C LEU A 125 -15.99 -4.74 -5.66
N ASN A 126 -15.75 -5.48 -4.58
CA ASN A 126 -16.42 -5.27 -3.31
C ASN A 126 -15.57 -4.30 -2.46
N PRO A 127 -16.00 -3.04 -2.27
CA PRO A 127 -15.19 -2.03 -1.59
C PRO A 127 -14.84 -2.43 -0.16
N PHE A 128 -15.72 -3.14 0.56
CA PHE A 128 -15.51 -3.57 1.94
C PHE A 128 -14.37 -4.60 2.03
N LEU A 129 -14.38 -5.60 1.15
CA LEU A 129 -13.32 -6.61 1.09
C LEU A 129 -11.97 -5.99 0.65
N CYS A 130 -12.00 -5.05 -0.28
CA CYS A 130 -10.80 -4.32 -0.72
C CYS A 130 -10.16 -3.53 0.42
N VAL A 131 -10.94 -2.70 1.13
CA VAL A 131 -10.39 -1.86 2.21
C VAL A 131 -9.86 -2.69 3.39
N ASP A 132 -10.54 -3.78 3.74
CA ASP A 132 -10.08 -4.70 4.79
C ASP A 132 -8.76 -5.38 4.41
N LYS A 133 -8.66 -5.84 3.15
CA LYS A 133 -7.41 -6.39 2.61
C LYS A 133 -6.30 -5.33 2.66
N HIS A 134 -6.52 -4.16 2.07
CA HIS A 134 -5.51 -3.10 1.99
C HIS A 134 -5.00 -2.69 3.38
N TYR A 135 -5.91 -2.45 4.31
CA TYR A 135 -5.57 -2.08 5.68
C TYR A 135 -4.76 -3.16 6.40
N THR A 136 -5.24 -4.40 6.41
CA THR A 136 -4.59 -5.49 7.16
C THR A 136 -3.21 -5.85 6.59
N HIS A 137 -3.05 -5.83 5.26
CA HIS A 137 -1.77 -6.12 4.61
C HIS A 137 -0.76 -5.01 4.82
N GLU A 138 -1.17 -3.75 4.67
CA GLU A 138 -0.26 -2.62 4.80
C GLU A 138 0.27 -2.50 6.23
N VAL A 139 -0.59 -2.66 7.25
CA VAL A 139 -0.14 -2.67 8.65
C VAL A 139 0.81 -3.83 8.93
N HIS A 140 0.49 -5.04 8.44
CA HIS A 140 1.37 -6.19 8.64
C HIS A 140 2.73 -6.00 7.96
N ALA A 141 2.76 -5.46 6.75
CA ALA A 141 3.99 -5.16 6.02
C ALA A 141 4.87 -4.16 6.79
N TYR A 142 4.31 -3.07 7.33
CA TYR A 142 5.08 -2.15 8.19
C TYR A 142 5.65 -2.84 9.44
N GLY A 143 4.93 -3.80 10.01
CA GLY A 143 5.43 -4.62 11.12
C GLY A 143 6.64 -5.48 10.74
N VAL A 144 6.56 -6.19 9.60
CA VAL A 144 7.64 -7.06 9.09
C VAL A 144 8.85 -6.23 8.65
N LEU A 145 8.65 -5.03 8.12
CA LEU A 145 9.69 -4.11 7.64
C LEU A 145 10.15 -3.11 8.70
N SER A 146 9.95 -3.41 9.98
CA SER A 146 10.23 -2.49 11.10
C SER A 146 11.71 -2.05 11.17
N ASP A 147 12.64 -2.91 10.77
CA ASP A 147 14.08 -2.63 10.69
C ASP A 147 14.45 -1.64 9.58
N LEU A 148 13.57 -1.47 8.58
CA LEU A 148 13.78 -0.58 7.44
C LEU A 148 13.12 0.80 7.61
N GLN A 149 12.35 0.99 8.68
CA GLN A 149 11.56 2.22 8.92
C GLN A 149 12.44 3.44 9.20
N GLY A 150 12.10 4.57 8.56
CA GLY A 150 12.90 5.79 8.55
C GLY A 150 14.17 5.68 7.69
N VAL A 151 14.40 4.51 7.06
CA VAL A 151 15.50 4.29 6.15
C VAL A 151 14.99 4.08 4.73
N LEU A 152 14.45 2.91 4.43
CA LEU A 152 13.95 2.54 3.10
C LEU A 152 12.43 2.61 3.03
N VAL A 153 11.73 2.60 4.16
CA VAL A 153 10.27 2.74 4.24
C VAL A 153 9.91 3.82 5.28
N PRO A 154 8.75 4.49 5.17
CA PRO A 154 8.29 5.46 6.16
C PRO A 154 8.26 4.87 7.57
N ARG A 155 8.52 5.69 8.60
CA ARG A 155 8.17 5.30 9.96
C ARG A 155 6.66 5.09 10.09
N PHE A 156 6.27 3.99 10.73
CA PHE A 156 4.89 3.65 11.01
C PHE A 156 4.54 4.09 12.43
N TYR A 157 3.57 5.00 12.56
CA TYR A 157 3.15 5.57 13.85
C TYR A 157 1.97 4.83 14.47
N GLY A 158 1.33 3.94 13.72
CA GLY A 158 0.27 3.08 14.22
C GLY A 158 -0.93 2.98 13.30
N SER A 159 -1.87 2.15 13.72
CA SER A 159 -3.15 1.93 13.07
C SER A 159 -4.30 2.29 13.99
N TYR A 160 -5.35 2.88 13.42
CA TYR A 160 -6.42 3.50 14.18
C TYR A 160 -7.79 3.29 13.53
N SER A 161 -8.82 3.60 14.32
CA SER A 161 -10.22 3.59 13.92
C SER A 161 -10.82 4.97 14.12
N LEU A 162 -11.69 5.35 13.19
CA LEU A 162 -12.39 6.62 13.18
C LEU A 162 -13.87 6.36 12.92
N ASP A 163 -14.73 6.92 13.76
CA ASP A 163 -16.17 6.88 13.55
C ASP A 163 -16.63 8.15 12.83
N LEU A 164 -17.31 7.97 11.71
CA LEU A 164 -17.86 9.05 10.89
C LEU A 164 -19.38 9.02 10.92
N LEU A 165 -19.99 10.20 11.03
CA LEU A 165 -21.44 10.32 11.04
C LEU A 165 -22.02 10.05 9.64
N VAL A 166 -23.17 9.39 9.64
CA VAL A 166 -24.06 9.18 8.50
C VAL A 166 -25.36 9.97 8.76
N GLU A 167 -26.10 10.29 7.69
CA GLU A 167 -27.27 11.20 7.64
C GLU A 167 -28.26 11.07 8.83
N ASP A 168 -28.45 9.89 9.41
CA ASP A 168 -29.36 9.60 10.53
C ASP A 168 -28.68 9.51 11.93
N SER A 169 -27.52 10.14 12.14
CA SER A 169 -26.69 10.04 13.37
C SER A 169 -26.08 8.65 13.64
N ALA A 170 -26.30 7.69 12.75
CA ALA A 170 -25.55 6.44 12.76
C ALA A 170 -24.06 6.71 12.49
N LYS A 171 -23.19 5.88 13.05
CA LYS A 171 -21.74 5.96 12.85
C LYS A 171 -21.29 4.82 11.95
N ARG A 172 -20.52 5.15 10.92
CA ARG A 172 -19.73 4.17 10.16
C ARG A 172 -18.29 4.26 10.64
N THR A 173 -17.70 3.13 11.00
CA THR A 173 -16.30 3.05 11.38
C THR A 173 -15.44 2.86 10.14
N VAL A 174 -14.32 3.57 10.06
CA VAL A 174 -13.29 3.38 9.04
C VAL A 174 -11.94 3.11 9.70
N ARG A 175 -11.05 2.43 8.98
CA ARG A 175 -9.68 2.15 9.43
C ARG A 175 -8.72 3.15 8.81
N LEU A 176 -7.64 3.47 9.52
CA LEU A 176 -6.56 4.30 9.00
C LEU A 176 -5.21 3.90 9.57
N ILE A 177 -4.16 4.33 8.90
CA ILE A 177 -2.79 4.28 9.39
C ILE A 177 -2.18 5.68 9.44
N LEU A 178 -1.23 5.87 10.36
CA LEU A 178 -0.39 7.04 10.42
C LEU A 178 1.05 6.66 10.06
N ILE A 179 1.63 7.37 9.10
CA ILE A 179 3.01 7.16 8.65
C ILE A 179 3.77 8.48 8.56
N GLU A 180 5.09 8.38 8.49
CA GLU A 180 5.99 9.52 8.28
C GLU A 180 5.62 10.31 7.02
N TYR A 181 5.59 11.64 7.14
CA TYR A 181 5.52 12.52 5.99
C TYR A 181 6.90 12.58 5.31
N LEU A 182 6.92 12.29 4.01
CA LEU A 182 8.13 12.35 3.20
C LEU A 182 8.18 13.65 2.40
N PRO A 183 9.14 14.56 2.66
CA PRO A 183 9.28 15.81 1.91
C PRO A 183 9.99 15.56 0.58
N GLY A 184 9.28 14.99 -0.39
CA GLY A 184 9.82 14.62 -1.70
C GLY A 184 8.79 14.60 -2.82
N ILE A 185 9.21 14.12 -3.98
CA ILE A 185 8.33 13.83 -5.12
C ILE A 185 8.37 12.33 -5.43
N SER A 186 7.28 11.76 -5.93
CA SER A 186 7.32 10.37 -6.38
C SER A 186 8.14 10.24 -7.66
N MET A 187 8.68 9.05 -7.93
CA MET A 187 9.34 8.78 -9.21
C MET A 187 8.39 8.97 -10.41
N GLN A 188 7.07 8.81 -10.22
CA GLN A 188 6.11 9.11 -11.27
C GLN A 188 6.01 10.62 -11.59
N GLN A 189 6.24 11.49 -10.59
CA GLN A 189 6.19 12.94 -10.77
C GLN A 189 7.51 13.51 -11.29
N ALA A 190 8.62 12.81 -11.07
CA ALA A 190 9.92 13.19 -11.59
C ALA A 190 9.98 13.00 -13.12
N ILE A 191 10.78 13.83 -13.79
CA ILE A 191 11.04 13.71 -15.23
C ILE A 191 12.35 12.93 -15.40
N PRO A 192 12.34 11.66 -15.84
CA PRO A 192 13.56 10.84 -15.89
C PRO A 192 14.68 11.46 -16.75
N LYS A 193 14.33 12.23 -17.78
CA LYS A 193 15.27 12.93 -18.67
C LYS A 193 16.13 13.98 -17.97
N ASP A 194 15.70 14.48 -16.81
CA ASP A 194 16.47 15.43 -16.01
C ASP A 194 17.62 14.73 -15.24
N PHE A 195 17.67 13.40 -15.27
CA PHE A 195 18.66 12.58 -14.58
C PHE A 195 19.63 11.95 -15.58
N PRO A 196 20.95 12.11 -15.39
CA PRO A 196 21.94 11.37 -16.17
C PRO A 196 21.68 9.87 -16.10
N GLN A 197 21.95 9.15 -17.19
CA GLN A 197 21.73 7.70 -17.27
C GLN A 197 22.36 6.94 -16.09
N ARG A 198 23.59 7.30 -15.69
CA ARG A 198 24.27 6.71 -14.53
C ARG A 198 23.49 6.88 -13.22
N THR A 199 22.84 8.03 -13.03
CA THR A 199 21.99 8.28 -11.86
C THR A 199 20.72 7.44 -11.91
N ARG A 200 20.09 7.30 -13.08
CA ARG A 200 18.93 6.43 -13.27
C ARG A 200 19.27 4.96 -13.03
N GLN A 201 20.44 4.50 -13.47
CA GLN A 201 20.94 3.16 -13.16
C GLN A 201 21.10 2.94 -11.64
N GLN A 202 21.62 3.93 -10.89
CA GLN A 202 21.70 3.85 -9.42
C GLN A 202 20.33 3.83 -8.73
N ILE A 203 19.37 4.59 -9.26
CA ILE A 203 17.97 4.57 -8.81
C ILE A 203 17.39 3.17 -9.03
N MET A 204 17.49 2.63 -10.25
CA MET A 204 16.98 1.29 -10.56
C MET A 204 17.67 0.19 -9.75
N LYS A 205 18.98 0.31 -9.52
CA LYS A 205 19.71 -0.59 -8.62
C LYS A 205 19.10 -0.58 -7.22
N SER A 206 18.81 0.60 -6.67
CA SER A 206 18.19 0.75 -5.35
C SER A 206 16.78 0.14 -5.29
N VAL A 207 16.01 0.23 -6.37
CA VAL A 207 14.69 -0.42 -6.50
C VAL A 207 14.84 -1.95 -6.45
N ILE A 208 15.78 -2.52 -7.22
CA ILE A 208 16.06 -3.96 -7.23
C ILE A 208 16.52 -4.44 -5.86
N GLU A 209 17.43 -3.70 -5.22
CA GLU A 209 17.96 -4.05 -3.90
C GLU A 209 16.87 -4.04 -2.83
N PHE A 210 16.02 -3.00 -2.81
CA PHE A 210 14.88 -2.95 -1.90
C PHE A 210 13.89 -4.09 -2.13
N GLU A 211 13.47 -4.30 -3.38
CA GLU A 211 12.54 -5.38 -3.72
C GLU A 211 13.11 -6.74 -3.32
N SER A 212 14.41 -6.98 -3.55
CA SER A 212 15.07 -8.24 -3.18
C SER A 212 15.12 -8.45 -1.66
N GLU A 213 15.31 -7.38 -0.91
CA GLU A 213 15.33 -7.41 0.56
C GLU A 213 13.94 -7.69 1.14
N VAL A 214 12.89 -7.15 0.52
CA VAL A 214 11.49 -7.46 0.85
C VAL A 214 11.14 -8.90 0.44
N TYR A 215 11.55 -9.32 -0.74
CA TYR A 215 11.34 -10.67 -1.26
C TYR A 215 11.95 -11.72 -0.32
N LYS A 216 13.18 -11.48 0.17
CA LYS A 216 13.87 -12.33 1.15
C LYS A 216 13.08 -12.51 2.46
N ARG A 217 12.22 -11.54 2.85
CA ARG A 217 11.29 -11.62 3.99
C ARG A 217 9.96 -12.29 3.65
N ASP A 218 9.92 -13.05 2.55
CA ASP A 218 8.75 -13.76 2.05
C ASP A 218 7.59 -12.86 1.62
N ILE A 219 7.89 -11.62 1.24
CA ILE A 219 6.89 -10.67 0.76
C ILE A 219 7.06 -10.45 -0.73
N LEU A 220 6.01 -10.65 -1.51
CA LEU A 220 5.93 -10.24 -2.91
C LEU A 220 5.19 -8.90 -3.01
N LEU A 221 5.86 -7.88 -3.57
CA LEU A 221 5.27 -6.56 -3.82
C LEU A 221 4.56 -6.56 -5.17
N THR A 222 3.23 -6.70 -5.16
CA THR A 222 2.44 -6.73 -6.41
C THR A 222 2.14 -5.36 -7.00
N ASP A 223 2.42 -4.27 -6.26
CA ASP A 223 2.20 -2.89 -6.68
C ASP A 223 3.50 -2.06 -6.63
N LEU A 224 4.65 -2.67 -6.96
CA LEU A 224 5.92 -1.96 -7.04
C LEU A 224 5.96 -1.08 -8.31
N HIS A 225 5.58 0.18 -8.17
CA HIS A 225 5.46 1.15 -9.27
C HIS A 225 6.16 2.47 -8.94
N PRO A 226 6.56 3.30 -9.93
CA PRO A 226 7.14 4.63 -9.70
C PRO A 226 6.29 5.55 -8.81
N ARG A 227 4.97 5.38 -8.80
CA ARG A 227 4.05 6.14 -7.94
C ARG A 227 4.16 5.81 -6.45
N ASN A 228 4.80 4.69 -6.12
CA ASN A 228 4.98 4.13 -4.78
C ASN A 228 6.44 4.23 -4.30
N VAL A 229 7.26 5.01 -5.01
CA VAL A 229 8.66 5.29 -4.66
C VAL A 229 8.86 6.80 -4.55
N MET A 230 9.17 7.28 -3.34
CA MET A 230 9.43 8.68 -3.06
C MET A 230 10.92 8.97 -3.23
N MET A 231 11.22 10.06 -3.93
CA MET A 231 12.56 10.63 -4.03
C MET A 231 12.69 11.78 -3.02
N VAL A 232 13.40 11.53 -1.92
CA VAL A 232 13.60 12.51 -0.84
C VAL A 232 15.02 13.06 -0.91
N ASP A 233 15.17 14.39 -0.87
CA ASP A 233 16.48 15.05 -0.88
C ASP A 233 16.97 15.31 0.56
N GLN A 234 17.71 14.35 1.13
CA GLN A 234 18.33 14.48 2.45
C GLN A 234 19.86 14.62 2.33
N GLY A 235 20.35 15.44 1.40
CA GLY A 235 21.80 15.62 1.14
C GLY A 235 22.44 14.46 0.37
N GLN A 236 21.79 13.30 0.34
CA GLN A 236 21.92 12.25 -0.67
C GLN A 236 20.48 11.89 -1.09
N ARG A 237 20.18 11.90 -2.40
CA ARG A 237 18.86 11.48 -2.88
C ARG A 237 18.60 10.05 -2.45
N LYS A 238 17.57 9.86 -1.63
CA LYS A 238 17.19 8.57 -1.07
C LYS A 238 15.84 8.15 -1.62
N LEU A 239 15.73 6.89 -2.00
CA LEU A 239 14.46 6.29 -2.35
C LEU A 239 13.80 5.77 -1.07
N VAL A 240 12.54 6.14 -0.87
CA VAL A 240 11.70 5.63 0.21
C VAL A 240 10.45 5.00 -0.40
N PHE A 241 10.22 3.73 -0.11
CA PHE A 241 9.16 2.91 -0.67
C PHE A 241 7.96 2.90 0.27
N TYR A 242 6.77 3.10 -0.28
CA TYR A 242 5.52 3.17 0.49
C TYR A 242 4.38 2.51 -0.27
N ASP A 243 3.21 2.43 0.37
CA ASP A 243 2.02 1.74 -0.13
C ASP A 243 2.20 0.21 -0.26
N PHE A 244 1.99 -0.48 0.86
CA PHE A 244 2.12 -1.95 0.92
C PHE A 244 0.76 -2.67 0.92
N ALA A 245 -0.32 -2.01 0.50
CA ALA A 245 -1.67 -2.56 0.48
C ALA A 245 -1.80 -3.81 -0.42
N GLY A 246 -0.92 -3.96 -1.41
CA GLY A 246 -0.85 -5.09 -2.33
C GLY A 246 0.17 -6.18 -1.94
N ALA A 247 0.82 -6.09 -0.77
CA ALA A 247 1.81 -7.09 -0.36
C ALA A 247 1.20 -8.50 -0.31
N LEU A 248 1.93 -9.52 -0.77
CA LEU A 248 1.55 -10.93 -0.59
C LEU A 248 2.58 -11.64 0.28
N PHE A 249 2.11 -12.23 1.38
CA PHE A 249 2.95 -12.94 2.33
C PHE A 249 3.12 -14.41 1.91
N GLY A 250 4.34 -14.95 2.02
CA GLY A 250 4.71 -16.25 1.45
C GLY A 250 4.97 -16.21 -0.06
N ARG A 251 5.16 -15.01 -0.65
CA ARG A 251 5.44 -14.78 -2.09
C ARG A 251 4.37 -15.31 -3.05
N ARG A 252 3.16 -15.62 -2.57
CA ARG A 252 2.06 -16.13 -3.40
C ARG A 252 0.70 -15.77 -2.83
N ARG A 253 -0.32 -16.07 -3.63
CA ARG A 253 -1.74 -16.07 -3.21
C ARG A 253 -2.03 -17.31 -2.37
N ASP A 254 -3.04 -17.21 -1.49
CA ASP A 254 -3.54 -18.28 -0.62
C ASP A 254 -4.47 -19.26 -1.34
N ASP A 255 -4.40 -19.31 -2.67
CA ASP A 255 -5.21 -20.25 -3.45
C ASP A 255 -4.86 -21.70 -3.04
N PRO A 256 -5.85 -22.59 -2.90
CA PRO A 256 -5.58 -24.01 -2.75
C PRO A 256 -5.00 -24.55 -4.06
N ILE A 257 -3.67 -24.61 -4.17
CA ILE A 257 -2.98 -25.17 -5.35
C ILE A 257 -2.77 -26.67 -5.13
N ALA A 258 -2.98 -27.46 -6.18
CA ALA A 258 -2.70 -28.91 -6.22
C ALA A 258 -1.20 -29.28 -6.32
N VAL A 259 -0.31 -28.28 -6.45
CA VAL A 259 1.14 -28.45 -6.66
C VAL A 259 1.88 -27.52 -5.69
N GLU A 260 2.67 -28.10 -4.81
CA GLU A 260 3.57 -27.36 -3.93
C GLU A 260 4.82 -26.94 -4.72
N PHE A 261 4.90 -25.68 -5.11
CA PHE A 261 6.16 -25.10 -5.57
C PHE A 261 7.02 -24.76 -4.35
N ASN A 262 8.30 -25.17 -4.36
CA ASN A 262 9.28 -24.73 -3.37
C ASN A 262 9.66 -23.25 -3.63
N LEU A 263 8.91 -22.30 -3.08
CA LEU A 263 9.17 -20.86 -3.25
C LEU A 263 10.43 -20.35 -2.55
N PHE A 264 11.27 -21.24 -2.03
CA PHE A 264 12.50 -20.94 -1.31
C PHE A 264 12.28 -19.89 -0.21
N LEU A 265 11.23 -20.08 0.61
CA LEU A 265 10.87 -19.14 1.67
C LEU A 265 12.05 -18.93 2.64
N GLY A 266 12.26 -17.70 3.06
CA GLY A 266 13.37 -17.24 3.88
C GLY A 266 14.72 -17.15 3.14
N GLN A 267 14.80 -17.60 1.89
CA GLN A 267 16.04 -17.57 1.11
C GLN A 267 16.11 -16.35 0.20
N TYR A 268 17.31 -15.78 0.06
CA TYR A 268 17.59 -14.76 -0.93
C TYR A 268 17.62 -15.39 -2.32
N ILE A 269 16.87 -14.82 -3.27
CA ILE A 269 16.89 -15.23 -4.68
C ILE A 269 17.45 -14.08 -5.50
N SER A 270 18.53 -14.36 -6.21
CA SER A 270 19.26 -13.39 -7.02
C SER A 270 18.33 -12.65 -8.00
N PRO A 271 18.48 -11.32 -8.14
CA PRO A 271 17.83 -10.54 -9.19
C PRO A 271 18.04 -11.10 -10.59
N LEU A 272 19.17 -11.78 -10.84
CA LEU A 272 19.47 -12.41 -12.12
C LEU A 272 18.42 -13.45 -12.56
N LEU A 273 17.65 -14.01 -11.62
CA LEU A 273 16.57 -14.96 -11.90
C LEU A 273 15.18 -14.32 -11.88
N ARG A 274 15.02 -13.13 -11.30
CA ARG A 274 13.69 -12.56 -10.98
C ARG A 274 13.39 -11.29 -11.75
N TRP A 275 14.39 -10.43 -11.95
CA TRP A 275 14.23 -9.13 -12.58
C TRP A 275 14.37 -9.24 -14.09
N ASP A 276 13.30 -9.73 -14.72
CA ASP A 276 13.16 -9.79 -16.18
C ASP A 276 12.65 -8.46 -16.77
N THR A 277 12.43 -8.46 -18.09
CA THR A 277 11.85 -7.29 -18.79
C THR A 277 10.44 -6.98 -18.30
N THR A 278 9.66 -7.97 -17.86
CA THR A 278 8.31 -7.78 -17.34
C THR A 278 8.31 -6.91 -16.09
N MET A 279 9.17 -7.21 -15.12
CA MET A 279 9.31 -6.38 -13.92
C MET A 279 9.83 -4.98 -14.25
N ALA A 280 10.69 -4.86 -15.25
CA ALA A 280 11.25 -3.58 -15.69
C ALA A 280 10.23 -2.68 -16.41
N MET A 281 9.18 -3.24 -17.01
CA MET A 281 8.19 -2.47 -17.79
C MET A 281 7.54 -1.35 -16.98
N GLU A 282 7.25 -1.59 -15.68
CA GLU A 282 6.66 -0.56 -14.80
C GLU A 282 7.58 0.66 -14.60
N PHE A 283 8.87 0.50 -14.89
CA PHE A 283 9.90 1.52 -14.81
C PHE A 283 10.44 1.91 -16.19
N GLY A 284 9.72 1.60 -17.28
CA GLY A 284 10.22 1.79 -18.66
C GLY A 284 10.70 3.21 -18.96
N GLU A 285 10.01 4.24 -18.47
CA GLU A 285 10.42 5.64 -18.64
C GLU A 285 11.77 5.98 -17.98
N TRP A 286 12.22 5.16 -17.03
CA TRP A 286 13.50 5.32 -16.34
C TRP A 286 14.66 4.58 -17.04
N ILE A 287 14.38 3.73 -18.01
CA ILE A 287 15.33 2.78 -18.61
C ILE A 287 15.44 3.04 -20.12
N ASP A 288 16.61 3.49 -20.56
CA ASP A 288 16.96 3.72 -21.97
C ASP A 288 18.27 3.01 -22.38
N TRP A 289 18.66 1.99 -21.60
CA TRP A 289 19.84 1.15 -21.84
C TRP A 289 19.43 -0.32 -21.99
N ASP A 290 20.37 -1.17 -22.38
CA ASP A 290 20.18 -2.62 -22.41
C ASP A 290 20.00 -3.15 -20.98
N TRP A 291 18.74 -3.37 -20.60
CA TRP A 291 18.34 -3.77 -19.26
C TRP A 291 18.96 -5.11 -18.85
N ASP A 292 18.85 -6.13 -19.70
CA ASP A 292 19.29 -7.49 -19.38
C ASP A 292 20.80 -7.55 -19.20
N SER A 293 21.55 -6.88 -20.09
CA SER A 293 23.00 -6.80 -19.98
C SER A 293 23.42 -6.06 -18.71
N TRP A 294 22.75 -4.95 -18.39
CA TRP A 294 23.06 -4.15 -17.21
C TRP A 294 22.75 -4.91 -15.90
N VAL A 295 21.61 -5.59 -15.79
CA VAL A 295 21.27 -6.40 -14.60
C VAL A 295 22.29 -7.54 -14.42
N LYS A 296 22.69 -8.19 -15.51
CA LYS A 296 23.71 -9.26 -15.49
C LYS A 296 25.05 -8.76 -14.97
N GLU A 297 25.49 -7.57 -15.41
CA GLU A 297 26.75 -6.97 -14.98
C GLU A 297 26.67 -6.51 -13.52
N GLU A 298 25.66 -5.72 -13.16
CA GLU A 298 25.54 -5.11 -11.84
C GLU A 298 25.34 -6.16 -10.72
N PHE A 299 24.55 -7.20 -11.01
CA PHE A 299 24.23 -8.27 -10.05
C PHE A 299 25.02 -9.56 -10.29
N ALA A 300 26.07 -9.53 -11.12
CA ALA A 300 26.95 -10.69 -11.37
C ALA A 300 27.47 -11.33 -10.08
N HIS A 301 27.77 -10.50 -9.08
CA HIS A 301 28.26 -10.92 -7.76
C HIS A 301 27.26 -11.83 -7.00
N THR A 302 25.97 -11.76 -7.33
CA THR A 302 24.93 -12.59 -6.70
C THR A 302 24.79 -13.98 -7.34
N SER A 303 25.48 -14.22 -8.47
CA SER A 303 25.40 -15.50 -9.21
C SER A 303 25.83 -16.71 -8.38
N ALA A 304 26.76 -16.53 -7.45
CA ALA A 304 27.23 -17.59 -6.55
C ALA A 304 26.15 -18.12 -5.60
N ASN A 305 25.07 -17.35 -5.38
CA ASN A 305 23.95 -17.75 -4.51
C ASN A 305 22.85 -18.52 -5.28
N ILE A 306 23.00 -18.69 -6.59
CA ILE A 306 22.01 -19.36 -7.43
C ILE A 306 22.24 -20.87 -7.39
N THR A 307 21.29 -21.62 -6.82
CA THR A 307 21.29 -23.09 -6.88
C THR A 307 20.69 -23.60 -8.19
N GLN A 308 20.91 -24.88 -8.50
CA GLN A 308 20.32 -25.51 -9.68
C GLN A 308 18.79 -25.56 -9.59
N GLU A 309 18.25 -25.85 -8.41
CA GLU A 309 16.80 -25.89 -8.17
C GLU A 309 16.18 -24.50 -8.36
N MET A 310 16.89 -23.43 -7.98
CA MET A 310 16.43 -22.06 -8.25
C MET A 310 16.39 -21.76 -9.74
N ARG A 311 17.37 -22.24 -10.53
CA ARG A 311 17.33 -22.07 -11.99
C ARG A 311 16.13 -22.79 -12.61
N GLU A 312 15.89 -24.02 -12.21
CA GLU A 312 14.78 -24.83 -12.73
C GLU A 312 13.40 -24.25 -12.40
N MET A 313 13.30 -23.46 -11.33
CA MET A 313 12.05 -22.79 -10.96
C MET A 313 11.81 -21.46 -11.71
N TYR A 314 12.87 -20.71 -12.00
CA TYR A 314 12.77 -19.33 -12.50
C TYR A 314 13.19 -19.15 -13.97
N CYS A 315 13.76 -20.18 -14.62
CA CYS A 315 14.15 -20.18 -16.03
C CYS A 315 13.37 -21.24 -16.81
#